data_AF-A0A3D3K6L5-F1
#
_entry.id   AF-A0A3D3K6L5-F1
#
_cell.length_a   1.000
_cell.length_b   1.000
_cell.length_c   1.000
_cell.angle_alpha   90.00
_cell.angle_beta   90.00
_cell.angle_gamma   90.00
#
_symmetry.space_group_name_H-M   'P 1'
#
loop_
_entity.id
_entity.type
_entity.pdbx_description
1 polymer ?
#
loop_
_entity_poly.entity_id
_entity_poly.type
_entity_poly.pdbx_seq_one_letter_code
_entity_poly.pdbx_strand_id
1 'polypeptide(L)'
;VEVQIRTQRMDEIAERGFAAHWKYKKATISQDEDEFDKWLRQIRAALNSPTENAVDFLDNFKLSLYTSEIVVFTPKGEARKMPYGATALDFAYDIHSKIGNSAISAKINHKLEPITTQINNGDQIEIITADAARPKPEWLDAVTTTKAKAAIKSYLKRERQNNIERGMQLLDEKMKSLNIKLSGRVLRKIVPIYGSNNKEELYSKIGAGIISLDELEKALKTNSKSKILKFWTLFIPRKEEEEGEESDTATSAPADGQAAAPAPAPQFEIAECCKPIPGDKVVGYRDPATGNIVVHKAACDELNRLAAQYGKNIVKEEIKWSQHKAMSYLVTVELRGIDRMGLLLDLAKVVSGDFSINIREVNIQSHDGIFEGNISLYVKDAEGLHAVMDKLRKIKGIETVKRLIN
;
A
#
# COMPACT_ATOMS: atom_id res chain seq x y z
N VAL A 1 41.63 -50.45 -25.24
CA VAL A 1 41.74 -49.53 -26.39
C VAL A 1 40.39 -48.86 -26.53
N GLU A 2 40.33 -47.54 -26.40
CA GLU A 2 39.11 -46.77 -26.62
C GLU A 2 39.08 -46.32 -28.08
N VAL A 3 37.97 -46.55 -28.78
CA VAL A 3 37.81 -46.23 -30.21
C VAL A 3 36.60 -45.34 -30.36
N GLN A 4 36.79 -44.19 -31.00
CA GLN A 4 35.72 -43.26 -31.36
C GLN A 4 35.49 -43.30 -32.87
N ILE A 5 34.24 -43.55 -33.28
CA ILE A 5 33.84 -43.54 -34.68
C ILE A 5 33.00 -42.29 -34.92
N ARG A 6 33.48 -41.41 -35.79
CA ARG A 6 32.80 -40.18 -36.20
C ARG A 6 32.89 -40.01 -37.71
N THR A 7 31.89 -39.35 -38.29
CA THR A 7 31.95 -38.97 -39.72
C THR A 7 33.01 -37.89 -39.93
N GLN A 8 33.54 -37.75 -41.15
CA GLN A 8 34.52 -36.69 -41.46
C GLN A 8 34.02 -35.29 -41.04
N ARG A 9 32.72 -35.01 -41.23
CA ARG A 9 32.11 -33.74 -40.80
C ARG A 9 32.15 -33.55 -39.28
N MET A 10 31.92 -34.61 -38.51
CA MET A 10 31.97 -34.55 -37.05
C MET A 10 33.40 -34.42 -36.53
N ASP A 11 34.36 -35.05 -37.21
CA ASP A 11 35.79 -34.93 -36.94
C ASP A 11 36.27 -33.48 -37.13
N GLU A 12 35.92 -32.84 -38.25
CA GLU A 12 36.29 -31.45 -38.54
C GLU A 12 35.71 -30.45 -37.53
N ILE A 13 34.46 -30.63 -37.10
CA ILE A 13 33.83 -29.77 -36.09
C ILE A 13 34.49 -29.96 -34.73
N ALA A 14 34.86 -31.19 -34.37
CA ALA A 14 35.49 -31.50 -33.10
C ALA A 14 36.93 -30.95 -33.01
N GLU A 15 37.71 -31.04 -34.10
CA GLU A 15 39.11 -30.60 -34.12
C GLU A 15 39.27 -29.09 -34.35
N ARG A 16 38.41 -28.49 -35.19
CA ARG A 16 38.61 -27.11 -35.67
C ARG A 16 37.51 -26.13 -35.25
N GLY A 17 36.46 -26.62 -34.59
CA GLY A 17 35.31 -25.82 -34.19
C GLY A 17 34.48 -25.31 -35.38
N PHE A 18 33.36 -24.64 -35.09
CA PHE A 18 32.45 -24.09 -36.11
C PHE A 18 33.08 -22.97 -36.96
N ALA A 19 34.11 -22.30 -36.46
CA ALA A 19 34.74 -21.16 -37.12
C ALA A 19 35.57 -21.54 -38.37
N ALA A 20 36.15 -22.75 -38.40
CA ALA A 20 37.03 -23.16 -39.50
C ALA A 20 36.28 -23.49 -40.80
N HIS A 21 35.02 -23.92 -40.70
CA HIS A 21 34.23 -24.36 -41.84
C HIS A 21 33.56 -23.20 -42.62
N TRP A 22 33.53 -21.98 -42.07
CA TRP A 22 32.99 -20.80 -42.76
C TRP A 22 33.92 -20.30 -43.87
N LYS A 23 35.24 -20.29 -43.62
CA LYS A 23 36.23 -19.67 -44.53
C LYS A 23 36.48 -20.49 -45.80
N TYR A 24 36.20 -21.80 -45.79
CA TYR A 24 36.53 -22.69 -46.91
C TYR A 24 35.37 -22.90 -47.91
N LYS A 25 34.12 -22.58 -47.55
CA LYS A 25 32.95 -22.80 -48.42
C LYS A 25 32.55 -21.60 -49.29
N LYS A 26 33.25 -20.46 -49.19
CA LYS A 26 32.92 -19.20 -49.86
C LYS A 26 34.03 -18.69 -50.80
N ALA A 27 34.57 -19.56 -51.64
CA ALA A 27 35.40 -19.11 -52.77
C ALA A 27 34.56 -18.61 -53.97
N THR A 28 33.24 -18.59 -53.88
CA THR A 28 32.39 -18.05 -54.96
C THR A 28 31.09 -17.49 -54.37
N ILE A 29 30.76 -16.26 -54.81
CA ILE A 29 29.58 -15.43 -54.47
C ILE A 29 29.77 -14.53 -53.25
N SER A 30 30.31 -13.36 -53.56
CA SER A 30 30.40 -12.13 -52.78
C SER A 30 29.04 -11.46 -52.62
N GLN A 31 28.34 -11.68 -51.50
CA GLN A 31 27.32 -10.76 -50.97
C GLN A 31 27.00 -10.99 -49.48
N ASP A 32 27.76 -11.87 -48.85
CA ASP A 32 27.33 -12.65 -47.69
C ASP A 32 28.40 -12.55 -46.58
N GLU A 33 29.28 -11.54 -46.68
CA GLU A 33 30.33 -11.15 -45.73
C GLU A 33 29.77 -10.48 -44.47
N ASP A 34 28.52 -10.00 -44.52
CA ASP A 34 28.00 -9.03 -43.57
C ASP A 34 27.26 -9.65 -42.36
N GLU A 35 26.82 -10.91 -42.49
CA GLU A 35 25.86 -11.52 -41.55
C GLU A 35 26.55 -12.07 -40.29
N PHE A 36 27.70 -12.73 -40.45
CA PHE A 36 28.50 -13.23 -39.33
C PHE A 36 29.16 -12.10 -38.53
N ASP A 37 29.52 -11.03 -39.22
CA ASP A 37 30.17 -9.86 -38.62
C ASP A 37 29.15 -8.97 -37.90
N LYS A 38 27.91 -8.89 -38.42
CA LYS A 38 26.73 -8.38 -37.68
C LYS A 38 26.40 -9.26 -36.48
N TRP A 39 26.51 -10.59 -36.61
CA TRP A 39 26.27 -11.56 -35.54
C TRP A 39 27.25 -11.38 -34.36
N LEU A 40 28.56 -11.25 -34.63
CA LEU A 40 29.57 -10.97 -33.60
C LEU A 40 29.31 -9.64 -32.88
N ARG A 41 28.88 -8.60 -33.62
CA ARG A 41 28.51 -7.31 -33.05
C ARG A 41 27.26 -7.40 -32.17
N GLN A 42 26.25 -8.17 -32.57
CA GLN A 42 25.03 -8.39 -31.78
C GLN A 42 25.30 -9.16 -30.49
N ILE A 43 26.14 -10.21 -30.53
CA ILE A 43 26.55 -10.95 -29.32
C ILE A 43 27.33 -10.04 -28.37
N ARG A 44 28.28 -9.26 -28.89
CA ARG A 44 29.04 -8.31 -28.08
C ARG A 44 28.15 -7.23 -27.48
N ALA A 45 27.15 -6.74 -28.21
CA ALA A 45 26.18 -5.78 -27.69
C ALA A 45 25.28 -6.37 -26.59
N ALA A 46 24.82 -7.62 -26.76
CA ALA A 46 24.00 -8.31 -25.78
C ALA A 46 24.76 -8.61 -24.47
N LEU A 47 26.01 -9.09 -24.57
CA LEU A 47 26.87 -9.38 -23.41
C LEU A 47 27.28 -8.13 -22.62
N ASN A 48 27.39 -6.98 -23.28
CA ASN A 48 27.71 -5.70 -22.63
C ASN A 48 26.47 -4.95 -22.13
N SER A 49 25.27 -5.47 -22.37
CA SER A 49 24.04 -4.86 -21.86
C SER A 49 23.77 -5.32 -20.41
N PRO A 50 23.42 -4.41 -19.50
CA PRO A 50 23.11 -4.76 -18.12
C PRO A 50 21.73 -5.43 -18.07
N THR A 51 21.68 -6.74 -18.35
CA THR A 51 20.48 -7.57 -18.16
C THR A 51 20.83 -8.78 -17.30
N GLU A 52 20.00 -9.02 -16.28
CA GLU A 52 20.27 -9.94 -15.17
C GLU A 52 20.26 -11.43 -15.52
N ASN A 53 19.96 -11.86 -16.76
CA ASN A 53 19.87 -13.28 -17.10
C ASN A 53 20.50 -13.61 -18.47
N ALA A 54 21.80 -13.93 -18.49
CA ALA A 54 22.50 -14.43 -19.67
C ALA A 54 21.91 -15.76 -20.21
N VAL A 55 21.22 -16.52 -19.35
CA VAL A 55 20.57 -17.80 -19.69
C VAL A 55 19.32 -17.57 -20.57
N ASP A 56 18.49 -16.59 -20.23
CA ASP A 56 17.30 -16.24 -21.02
C ASP A 56 17.69 -15.76 -22.43
N PHE A 57 18.82 -15.08 -22.56
CA PHE A 57 19.36 -14.67 -23.87
C PHE A 57 19.77 -15.89 -24.71
N LEU A 58 20.49 -16.85 -24.11
CA LEU A 58 20.95 -18.07 -24.77
C LEU A 58 19.80 -18.94 -25.28
N ASP A 59 18.72 -19.07 -24.52
CA ASP A 59 17.55 -19.87 -24.93
C ASP A 59 16.74 -19.18 -26.03
N ASN A 60 16.54 -17.86 -25.93
CA ASN A 60 15.96 -17.07 -27.01
C ASN A 60 16.81 -17.12 -28.29
N PHE A 61 18.14 -17.21 -28.16
CA PHE A 61 19.06 -17.26 -29.29
C PHE A 61 19.09 -18.63 -29.97
N LYS A 62 19.09 -19.74 -29.22
CA LYS A 62 19.00 -21.10 -29.78
C LYS A 62 17.77 -21.27 -30.68
N LEU A 63 16.63 -20.70 -30.30
CA LEU A 63 15.40 -20.72 -31.10
C LEU A 63 15.59 -20.06 -32.48
N SER A 64 16.39 -18.99 -32.57
CA SER A 64 16.60 -18.24 -33.82
C SER A 64 17.50 -18.94 -34.85
N LEU A 65 18.39 -19.85 -34.41
CA LEU A 65 19.36 -20.52 -35.29
C LEU A 65 18.80 -21.76 -36.01
N TYR A 66 17.65 -22.29 -35.59
CA TYR A 66 17.05 -23.52 -36.15
C TYR A 66 15.79 -23.27 -36.98
N THR A 67 15.30 -22.04 -37.06
CA THR A 67 14.08 -21.70 -37.81
C THR A 67 14.37 -21.50 -39.29
N SER A 68 13.66 -22.21 -40.16
CA SER A 68 13.62 -21.90 -41.59
C SER A 68 13.18 -20.44 -41.79
N GLU A 69 13.78 -19.71 -42.73
CA GLU A 69 13.40 -18.34 -43.05
C GLU A 69 12.30 -18.31 -44.12
N ILE A 70 11.37 -17.37 -44.00
CA ILE A 70 10.38 -17.02 -45.01
C ILE A 70 10.63 -15.60 -45.52
N VAL A 71 10.24 -15.32 -46.76
CA VAL A 71 10.29 -13.99 -47.36
C VAL A 71 8.87 -13.45 -47.47
N VAL A 72 8.65 -12.24 -46.96
CA VAL A 72 7.37 -11.52 -47.05
C VAL A 72 7.58 -10.15 -47.67
N PHE A 73 6.52 -9.55 -48.21
CA PHE A 73 6.60 -8.32 -48.97
C PHE A 73 5.81 -7.20 -48.28
N THR A 74 6.40 -6.00 -48.25
CA THR A 74 5.67 -4.78 -47.90
C THR A 74 4.70 -4.37 -49.02
N PRO A 75 3.77 -3.43 -48.80
CA PRO A 75 2.87 -2.96 -49.86
C PRO A 75 3.60 -2.28 -51.03
N LYS A 76 4.85 -1.86 -50.80
CA LYS A 76 5.72 -1.25 -51.82
C LYS A 76 6.57 -2.28 -52.57
N GLY A 77 6.43 -3.57 -52.28
CA GLY A 77 7.20 -4.65 -52.90
C GLY A 77 8.59 -4.88 -52.31
N GLU A 78 8.95 -4.22 -51.20
CA GLU A 78 10.20 -4.51 -50.48
C GLU A 78 10.11 -5.88 -49.82
N ALA A 79 11.05 -6.77 -50.15
CA ALA A 79 11.16 -8.09 -49.54
C ALA A 79 11.84 -8.02 -48.17
N ARG A 80 11.26 -8.69 -47.18
CA ARG A 80 11.82 -8.85 -45.83
C ARG A 80 11.88 -10.32 -45.45
N LYS A 81 12.99 -10.70 -44.84
CA LYS A 81 13.19 -12.03 -44.26
C LYS A 81 12.63 -12.08 -42.86
N MET A 82 11.83 -13.09 -42.56
CA MET A 82 11.23 -13.34 -41.25
C MET A 82 11.42 -14.82 -40.88
N PRO A 83 11.48 -15.19 -39.59
CA PRO A 83 11.50 -16.61 -39.22
C PRO A 83 10.16 -17.27 -39.55
N TYR A 84 10.20 -18.54 -39.96
CA TYR A 84 9.01 -19.36 -40.11
C TYR A 84 8.26 -19.44 -38.77
N GLY A 85 6.95 -19.23 -38.80
CA GLY A 85 6.16 -19.09 -37.57
C GLY A 85 5.93 -17.65 -37.12
N ALA A 86 6.58 -16.66 -37.75
CA ALA A 86 6.33 -15.26 -37.46
C ALA A 86 4.86 -14.88 -37.66
N THR A 87 4.42 -13.89 -36.89
CA THR A 87 3.09 -13.29 -37.03
C THR A 87 3.14 -11.94 -37.75
N ALA A 88 2.00 -11.44 -38.19
CA ALA A 88 1.91 -10.09 -38.73
C ALA A 88 2.34 -9.02 -37.69
N LEU A 89 2.16 -9.30 -36.40
CA LEU A 89 2.66 -8.48 -35.31
C LEU A 89 4.19 -8.47 -35.24
N ASP A 90 4.82 -9.63 -35.41
CA ASP A 90 6.29 -9.72 -35.50
C ASP A 90 6.82 -8.87 -36.66
N PHE A 91 6.14 -8.91 -37.82
CA PHE A 91 6.48 -8.07 -38.98
C PHE A 91 6.33 -6.57 -38.68
N ALA A 92 5.26 -6.16 -37.97
CA ALA A 92 5.07 -4.77 -37.56
C ALA A 92 6.22 -4.26 -36.67
N TYR A 93 6.66 -5.07 -35.71
CA TYR A 93 7.81 -4.75 -34.84
C TYR A 93 9.15 -4.84 -35.58
N ASP A 94 9.24 -5.64 -36.65
CA ASP A 94 10.43 -5.66 -37.48
C ASP A 94 10.62 -4.35 -38.26
N ILE A 95 9.54 -3.81 -38.85
CA ILE A 95 9.57 -2.51 -39.54
C ILE A 95 9.97 -1.41 -38.55
N HIS A 96 9.21 -1.24 -37.47
CA HIS A 96 9.51 -0.25 -36.44
C HIS A 96 8.69 -0.48 -35.17
N SER A 97 9.29 -0.30 -33.99
CA SER A 97 8.59 -0.46 -32.71
C SER A 97 7.37 0.47 -32.55
N LYS A 98 7.39 1.67 -33.14
CA LYS A 98 6.24 2.59 -33.17
C LYS A 98 5.06 2.00 -33.95
N ILE A 99 5.32 1.34 -35.08
CA ILE A 99 4.29 0.70 -35.91
C ILE A 99 3.73 -0.50 -35.15
N GLY A 100 4.59 -1.34 -34.59
CA GLY A 100 4.18 -2.45 -33.72
C GLY A 100 3.32 -1.99 -32.54
N ASN A 101 3.71 -0.91 -31.85
CA ASN A 101 2.96 -0.39 -30.71
C ASN A 101 1.58 0.17 -31.07
N SER A 102 1.44 0.69 -32.29
CA SER A 102 0.20 1.28 -32.80
C SER A 102 -0.61 0.32 -33.66
N ALA A 103 -0.21 -0.95 -33.81
CA ALA A 103 -0.86 -1.91 -34.68
C ALA A 103 -2.23 -2.35 -34.14
N ILE A 104 -3.24 -2.44 -35.01
CA ILE A 104 -4.58 -2.94 -34.69
C ILE A 104 -4.88 -4.21 -35.47
N SER A 105 -4.59 -4.20 -36.78
CA SER A 105 -4.96 -5.26 -37.70
C SER A 105 -3.94 -5.35 -38.83
N ALA A 106 -3.94 -6.45 -39.55
CA ALA A 106 -3.12 -6.64 -40.74
C ALA A 106 -4.00 -6.92 -41.95
N LYS A 107 -3.52 -6.52 -43.12
CA LYS A 107 -4.10 -6.90 -44.40
C LYS A 107 -3.07 -7.74 -45.13
N ILE A 108 -3.35 -9.03 -45.26
CA ILE A 108 -2.49 -10.04 -45.87
C ILE A 108 -3.08 -10.40 -47.23
N ASN A 109 -2.34 -10.19 -48.32
CA ASN A 109 -2.81 -10.43 -49.69
C ASN A 109 -4.18 -9.78 -49.98
N HIS A 110 -4.32 -8.54 -49.53
CA HIS A 110 -5.54 -7.72 -49.59
C HIS A 110 -6.73 -8.15 -48.71
N LYS A 111 -6.60 -9.21 -47.91
CA LYS A 111 -7.62 -9.66 -46.97
C LYS A 111 -7.32 -9.18 -45.55
N LEU A 112 -8.32 -8.67 -44.84
CA LEU A 112 -8.20 -8.27 -43.44
C LEU A 112 -8.09 -9.50 -42.54
N GLU A 113 -7.04 -9.54 -41.73
CA GLU A 113 -6.72 -10.63 -40.81
C GLU A 113 -6.28 -10.05 -39.45
N PRO A 114 -6.50 -10.77 -38.34
CA PRO A 114 -5.99 -10.37 -37.03
C PRO A 114 -4.47 -10.14 -37.04
N ILE A 115 -3.98 -9.17 -36.26
CA ILE A 115 -2.54 -8.86 -36.18
C ILE A 115 -1.71 -10.04 -35.63
N THR A 116 -2.34 -10.97 -34.92
CA THR A 116 -1.71 -12.19 -34.37
C THR A 116 -1.64 -13.35 -35.37
N THR A 117 -2.11 -13.16 -36.60
CA THR A 117 -2.11 -14.21 -37.63
C THR A 117 -0.68 -14.54 -38.06
N GLN A 118 -0.38 -15.83 -38.21
CA GLN A 118 0.89 -16.31 -38.71
C GLN A 118 1.04 -15.98 -40.21
N ILE A 119 2.21 -15.49 -40.59
CA ILE A 119 2.53 -15.09 -41.97
C ILE A 119 3.23 -16.23 -42.72
N ASN A 120 2.96 -16.32 -44.03
CA ASN A 120 3.52 -17.35 -44.90
C ASN A 120 4.51 -16.75 -45.90
N ASN A 121 5.34 -17.63 -46.49
CA ASN A 121 6.27 -17.24 -47.53
C ASN A 121 5.54 -16.69 -48.76
N GLY A 122 5.93 -15.51 -49.22
CA GLY A 122 5.33 -14.82 -50.37
C GLY A 122 4.21 -13.85 -50.02
N ASP A 123 3.77 -13.78 -48.76
CA ASP A 123 2.66 -12.91 -48.37
C ASP A 123 3.01 -11.42 -48.50
N GLN A 124 2.09 -10.64 -49.07
CA GLN A 124 2.13 -9.18 -49.03
C GLN A 124 1.35 -8.67 -47.82
N ILE A 125 2.04 -7.98 -46.90
CA ILE A 125 1.50 -7.58 -45.60
C ILE A 125 1.44 -6.06 -45.48
N GLU A 126 0.27 -5.53 -45.18
CA GLU A 126 0.02 -4.14 -44.82
C GLU A 126 -0.44 -4.05 -43.36
N ILE A 127 0.24 -3.25 -42.54
CA ILE A 127 -0.12 -3.08 -41.13
C ILE A 127 -1.01 -1.86 -40.96
N ILE A 128 -2.16 -2.05 -40.32
CA ILE A 128 -3.12 -0.98 -40.02
C ILE A 128 -2.85 -0.50 -38.58
N THR A 129 -2.53 0.79 -38.45
CA THR A 129 -2.16 1.42 -37.17
C THR A 129 -3.17 2.48 -36.71
N ALA A 130 -3.30 2.71 -35.40
CA ALA A 130 -3.93 3.92 -34.86
C ALA A 130 -3.18 4.49 -33.65
N ASP A 131 -3.38 5.78 -33.41
CA ASP A 131 -2.71 6.53 -32.34
C ASP A 131 -3.17 6.12 -30.93
N ALA A 132 -4.39 5.62 -30.79
CA ALA A 132 -4.94 5.14 -29.52
C ALA A 132 -4.57 3.67 -29.23
N ALA A 133 -4.03 2.94 -30.21
CA ALA A 133 -3.66 1.53 -30.03
C ALA A 133 -2.42 1.41 -29.16
N ARG A 134 -2.41 0.40 -28.29
CA ARG A 134 -1.37 0.18 -27.28
C ARG A 134 -1.06 -1.32 -27.20
N PRO A 135 0.21 -1.70 -27.01
CA PRO A 135 0.59 -3.09 -26.76
C PRO A 135 -0.17 -3.68 -25.58
N LYS A 136 -0.57 -4.94 -25.73
CA LYS A 136 -1.25 -5.69 -24.67
C LYS A 136 -0.38 -6.85 -24.17
N PRO A 137 -0.54 -7.28 -22.91
CA PRO A 137 0.17 -8.45 -22.38
C PRO A 137 -0.06 -9.72 -23.20
N GLU A 138 -1.28 -9.92 -23.71
CA GLU A 138 -1.68 -11.09 -24.52
C GLU A 138 -0.85 -11.25 -25.81
N TRP A 139 -0.23 -10.17 -26.29
CA TRP A 139 0.62 -10.23 -27.48
C TRP A 139 1.92 -10.99 -27.26
N LEU A 140 2.40 -11.10 -26.01
CA LEU A 140 3.64 -11.82 -25.68
C LEU A 140 3.57 -13.30 -26.02
N ASP A 141 2.37 -13.89 -25.98
CA ASP A 141 2.12 -15.29 -26.32
C ASP A 141 1.99 -15.48 -27.83
N ALA A 142 1.55 -14.45 -28.56
CA ALA A 142 1.38 -14.48 -30.01
C ALA A 142 2.67 -14.20 -30.78
N VAL A 143 3.54 -13.32 -30.28
CA VAL A 143 4.80 -12.99 -30.97
C VAL A 143 5.83 -14.10 -30.83
N THR A 144 6.58 -14.33 -31.91
CA THR A 144 7.65 -15.34 -31.93
C THR A 144 9.03 -14.71 -31.80
N THR A 145 9.23 -13.54 -32.40
CA THR A 145 10.55 -12.91 -32.52
C THR A 145 11.01 -12.29 -31.20
N THR A 146 12.32 -12.40 -30.94
CA THR A 146 12.96 -11.83 -29.74
C THR A 146 12.87 -10.31 -29.72
N LYS A 147 13.00 -9.67 -30.89
CA LYS A 147 12.87 -8.22 -31.08
C LYS A 147 11.48 -7.73 -30.67
N ALA A 148 10.41 -8.36 -31.15
CA ALA A 148 9.03 -8.01 -30.79
C ALA A 148 8.77 -8.26 -29.30
N LYS A 149 9.16 -9.43 -28.77
CA LYS A 149 9.04 -9.74 -27.33
C LYS A 149 9.72 -8.70 -26.45
N ALA A 150 10.95 -8.33 -26.77
CA ALA A 150 11.70 -7.33 -26.01
C ALA A 150 11.06 -5.94 -26.08
N ALA A 151 10.60 -5.52 -27.27
CA ALA A 151 9.92 -4.24 -27.46
C ALA A 151 8.62 -4.15 -26.66
N ILE A 152 7.76 -5.18 -26.73
CA ILE A 152 6.50 -5.26 -25.99
C ILE A 152 6.76 -5.25 -24.48
N LYS A 153 7.69 -6.07 -23.98
CA LYS A 153 8.05 -6.10 -22.55
C LYS A 153 8.54 -4.73 -22.07
N SER A 154 9.42 -4.08 -22.83
CA SER A 154 9.93 -2.74 -22.51
C SER A 154 8.83 -1.69 -22.48
N TYR A 155 7.88 -1.76 -23.42
CA TYR A 155 6.73 -0.87 -23.45
C TYR A 155 5.83 -1.06 -22.22
N LEU A 156 5.39 -2.29 -21.94
CA LEU A 156 4.49 -2.60 -20.82
C LEU A 156 5.13 -2.24 -19.47
N LYS A 157 6.45 -2.47 -19.32
CA LYS A 157 7.19 -2.06 -18.12
C LYS A 157 7.17 -0.54 -17.91
N ARG A 158 7.40 0.22 -18.98
CA ARG A 158 7.41 1.69 -18.95
C ARG A 158 6.03 2.27 -18.69
N GLU A 159 5.00 1.71 -19.32
CA GLU A 159 3.61 2.10 -19.11
C GLU A 159 3.18 1.85 -17.67
N ARG A 160 3.53 0.68 -17.11
CA ARG A 160 3.31 0.39 -15.68
C ARG A 160 4.00 1.42 -14.78
N GLN A 161 5.26 1.76 -15.07
CA GLN A 161 5.99 2.75 -14.28
C GLN A 161 5.34 4.14 -14.33
N ASN A 162 4.91 4.59 -15.52
CA ASN A 162 4.19 5.86 -15.68
C ASN A 162 2.86 5.86 -14.91
N ASN A 163 2.12 4.75 -14.98
CA ASN A 163 0.88 4.59 -14.21
C ASN A 163 1.12 4.62 -12.70
N ILE A 164 2.21 4.04 -12.21
CA ILE A 164 2.58 4.10 -10.79
C ILE A 164 2.85 5.56 -10.39
N GLU A 165 3.68 6.28 -11.14
CA GLU A 165 4.03 7.68 -10.84
C GLU A 165 2.79 8.58 -10.83
N ARG A 166 1.92 8.44 -11.83
CA ARG A 166 0.66 9.19 -11.89
C ARG A 166 -0.29 8.80 -10.77
N GLY A 167 -0.39 7.51 -10.44
CA GLY A 167 -1.22 7.04 -9.33
C GLY A 167 -0.75 7.54 -7.97
N MET A 168 0.57 7.69 -7.79
CA MET A 168 1.15 8.30 -6.59
C MET A 168 0.74 9.77 -6.46
N GLN A 169 0.82 10.54 -7.54
CA GLN A 169 0.41 11.95 -7.55
C GLN A 169 -1.09 12.12 -7.26
N LEU A 170 -1.94 11.36 -7.96
CA LEU A 170 -3.39 11.40 -7.76
C LEU A 170 -3.79 11.02 -6.34
N LEU A 171 -3.15 10.00 -5.76
CA LEU A 171 -3.41 9.62 -4.38
C LEU A 171 -2.95 10.71 -3.41
N ASP A 172 -1.76 11.29 -3.62
CA ASP A 172 -1.24 12.36 -2.74
C ASP A 172 -2.14 13.61 -2.78
N GLU A 173 -2.61 14.02 -3.96
CA GLU A 173 -3.58 15.12 -4.11
C GLU A 173 -4.90 14.83 -3.39
N LYS A 174 -5.45 13.62 -3.53
CA LYS A 174 -6.67 13.22 -2.83
C LYS A 174 -6.44 13.18 -1.31
N MET A 175 -5.29 12.72 -0.85
CA MET A 175 -4.95 12.67 0.58
C MET A 175 -4.77 14.08 1.18
N LYS A 176 -4.18 15.00 0.42
CA LYS A 176 -4.07 16.43 0.78
C LYS A 176 -5.45 17.08 0.90
N SER A 177 -6.37 16.84 -0.03
CA SER A 177 -7.74 17.38 0.07
C SER A 177 -8.50 16.84 1.28
N LEU A 178 -8.18 15.63 1.76
CA LEU A 178 -8.70 15.05 2.99
C LEU A 178 -7.93 15.47 4.26
N ASN A 179 -6.87 16.28 4.14
CA ASN A 179 -5.96 16.68 5.21
C ASN A 179 -5.33 15.48 5.97
N ILE A 180 -5.07 14.36 5.28
CA ILE A 180 -4.45 13.16 5.85
C ILE A 180 -3.05 12.98 5.27
N LYS A 181 -2.03 12.86 6.14
CA LYS A 181 -0.67 12.56 5.70
C LYS A 181 -0.57 11.11 5.20
N LEU A 182 -0.12 10.93 3.96
CA LEU A 182 0.19 9.60 3.43
C LEU A 182 1.32 8.98 4.26
N SER A 183 1.02 7.86 4.92
CA SER A 183 1.99 7.12 5.74
C SER A 183 1.91 5.63 5.41
N GLY A 184 2.99 4.88 5.71
CA GLY A 184 3.02 3.43 5.51
C GLY A 184 1.87 2.69 6.23
N ARG A 185 1.34 3.26 7.33
CA ARG A 185 0.17 2.73 8.04
C ARG A 185 -1.12 2.90 7.24
N VAL A 186 -1.30 4.04 6.59
CA VAL A 186 -2.47 4.30 5.73
C VAL A 186 -2.42 3.39 4.51
N LEU A 187 -1.26 3.28 3.85
CA LEU A 187 -1.07 2.41 2.70
C LEU A 187 -1.42 0.95 3.01
N ARG A 188 -0.97 0.43 4.15
CA ARG A 188 -1.26 -0.94 4.59
C ARG A 188 -2.77 -1.20 4.80
N LYS A 189 -3.56 -0.16 5.06
CA LYS A 189 -5.01 -0.23 5.21
C LYS A 189 -5.74 -0.13 3.86
N ILE A 190 -5.32 0.78 2.99
CA ILE A 190 -6.02 1.02 1.71
C ILE A 190 -5.72 -0.05 0.66
N VAL A 191 -4.50 -0.61 0.63
CA VAL A 191 -4.09 -1.66 -0.31
C VAL A 191 -5.08 -2.85 -0.33
N PRO A 192 -5.45 -3.48 0.81
CA PRO A 192 -6.41 -4.58 0.81
C PRO A 192 -7.85 -4.15 0.51
N ILE A 193 -8.27 -2.93 0.92
CA ILE A 193 -9.63 -2.43 0.65
C ILE A 193 -9.89 -2.34 -0.85
N TYR A 194 -8.87 -1.92 -1.61
CA TYR A 194 -8.93 -1.80 -3.05
C TYR A 194 -8.48 -3.07 -3.81
N GLY A 195 -8.42 -4.23 -3.14
CA GLY A 195 -8.08 -5.50 -3.76
C GLY A 195 -6.72 -5.50 -4.48
N SER A 196 -5.73 -4.80 -3.91
CA SER A 196 -4.36 -4.76 -4.43
C SER A 196 -3.44 -5.56 -3.51
N ASN A 197 -2.43 -6.24 -4.07
CA ASN A 197 -1.53 -7.08 -3.27
C ASN A 197 -0.41 -6.26 -2.63
N ASN A 198 0.00 -5.16 -3.27
CA ASN A 198 1.05 -4.30 -2.79
C ASN A 198 0.79 -2.81 -3.15
N LYS A 199 1.62 -1.92 -2.61
CA LYS A 199 1.53 -0.47 -2.83
C LYS A 199 1.70 -0.08 -4.31
N GLU A 200 2.58 -0.77 -5.04
CA GLU A 200 2.88 -0.47 -6.44
C GLU A 200 1.72 -0.84 -7.35
N GLU A 201 1.07 -1.97 -7.10
CA GLU A 201 -0.12 -2.41 -7.80
C GLU A 201 -1.27 -1.45 -7.56
N LEU A 202 -1.45 -0.99 -6.30
CA LEU A 202 -2.43 0.03 -5.97
C LEU A 202 -2.19 1.31 -6.78
N TYR A 203 -0.97 1.85 -6.77
CA TYR A 203 -0.62 3.04 -7.54
C TYR A 203 -0.83 2.83 -9.04
N SER A 204 -0.38 1.69 -9.58
CA SER A 204 -0.57 1.37 -11.00
C SER A 204 -2.04 1.32 -11.39
N LYS A 205 -2.92 0.75 -10.54
CA LYS A 205 -4.37 0.66 -10.79
C LYS A 205 -5.08 2.01 -10.67
N ILE A 206 -4.69 2.84 -9.69
CA ILE A 206 -5.18 4.23 -9.54
C ILE A 206 -4.77 5.04 -10.76
N GLY A 207 -3.49 4.97 -11.14
CA GLY A 207 -2.99 5.55 -12.36
C GLY A 207 -3.85 5.10 -13.52
N ALA A 208 -3.87 3.82 -13.85
CA ALA A 208 -4.65 3.29 -14.98
C ALA A 208 -6.16 3.63 -14.98
N GLY A 209 -6.72 4.20 -13.90
CA GLY A 209 -8.12 4.58 -13.81
C GLY A 209 -9.05 3.40 -13.52
N ILE A 210 -8.47 2.24 -13.18
CA ILE A 210 -9.20 1.02 -12.81
C ILE A 210 -9.84 1.20 -11.43
N ILE A 211 -9.18 1.95 -10.55
CA ILE A 211 -9.67 2.27 -9.21
C ILE A 211 -10.03 3.76 -9.16
N SER A 212 -11.27 4.07 -8.80
CA SER A 212 -11.65 5.42 -8.39
C SER A 212 -11.30 5.69 -6.92
N LEU A 213 -10.84 6.90 -6.65
CA LEU A 213 -10.56 7.40 -5.30
C LEU A 213 -11.79 8.04 -4.62
N ASP A 214 -12.97 7.95 -5.22
CA ASP A 214 -14.19 8.56 -4.66
C ASP A 214 -14.62 7.91 -3.34
N GLU A 215 -14.42 6.60 -3.23
CA GLU A 215 -14.71 5.86 -2.01
C GLU A 215 -13.57 5.92 -0.98
N LEU A 216 -12.46 6.61 -1.29
CA LEU A 216 -11.30 6.68 -0.40
C LEU A 216 -11.67 7.31 0.94
N GLU A 217 -12.52 8.33 0.91
CA GLU A 217 -13.00 8.99 2.13
C GLU A 217 -13.86 8.05 2.98
N LYS A 218 -14.73 7.25 2.35
CA LYS A 218 -15.49 6.21 3.05
C LYS A 218 -14.54 5.16 3.60
N ALA A 219 -13.68 4.55 2.79
CA ALA A 219 -12.70 3.54 3.20
C ALA A 219 -11.81 3.99 4.37
N LEU A 220 -11.36 5.24 4.32
CA LEU A 220 -10.62 5.85 5.42
C LEU A 220 -11.52 6.11 6.62
N LYS A 221 -12.77 6.57 6.48
CA LYS A 221 -13.73 6.79 7.58
C LYS A 221 -14.33 5.49 8.18
N THR A 222 -14.51 4.41 7.43
CA THR A 222 -15.10 3.14 7.93
C THR A 222 -14.20 2.52 9.00
N ASN A 223 -12.89 2.77 8.94
CA ASN A 223 -11.92 2.34 9.95
C ASN A 223 -11.15 3.51 10.60
N SER A 224 -11.39 4.74 10.16
CA SER A 224 -11.20 6.00 10.90
C SER A 224 -12.49 6.41 11.61
N LYS A 225 -13.26 5.44 12.09
CA LYS A 225 -13.58 5.42 13.52
C LYS A 225 -12.33 5.04 14.32
N SER A 226 -11.22 5.75 14.05
CA SER A 226 -10.37 6.20 15.13
C SER A 226 -11.32 7.01 15.99
N LYS A 227 -11.62 6.45 17.15
CA LYS A 227 -12.57 6.91 18.15
C LYS A 227 -12.12 8.26 18.70
N ILE A 228 -12.12 9.29 17.86
CA ILE A 228 -11.92 10.66 18.23
C ILE A 228 -13.32 11.27 18.22
N LEU A 229 -13.85 11.30 19.44
CA LEU A 229 -14.78 12.31 19.92
C LEU A 229 -16.06 12.51 19.09
N LYS A 230 -17.01 11.58 19.19
CA LYS A 230 -18.43 11.93 19.38
C LYS A 230 -19.08 10.81 20.21
N PHE A 231 -19.93 11.21 21.16
CA PHE A 231 -20.72 10.38 22.08
C PHE A 231 -20.02 9.96 23.38
N TRP A 232 -19.73 10.97 24.20
CA TRP A 232 -19.98 10.85 25.63
C TRP A 232 -21.26 11.62 25.92
N THR A 233 -22.17 11.03 26.67
CA THR A 233 -23.06 11.81 27.51
C THR A 233 -22.45 11.78 28.90
N LEU A 234 -21.64 12.78 29.21
CA LEU A 234 -21.59 13.21 30.60
C LEU A 234 -22.97 13.81 30.87
N PHE A 235 -23.55 13.43 31.98
CA PHE A 235 -24.85 13.94 32.37
C PHE A 235 -24.74 14.46 33.78
N ILE A 236 -25.44 15.56 33.98
CA ILE A 236 -25.70 16.12 35.28
C ILE A 236 -27.02 15.47 35.70
N PRO A 237 -27.05 14.66 36.78
CA PRO A 237 -28.32 14.15 37.27
C PRO A 237 -29.18 15.35 37.70
N ARG A 238 -30.22 15.64 36.93
CA ARG A 238 -31.23 16.62 37.30
C ARG A 238 -31.99 16.02 38.47
N LYS A 239 -32.00 16.72 39.60
CA LYS A 239 -32.84 16.35 40.74
C LYS A 239 -34.27 16.70 40.36
N GLU A 240 -34.98 15.78 39.73
CA GLU A 240 -36.44 15.87 39.58
C GLU A 240 -37.04 15.59 40.96
N GLU A 241 -37.78 16.57 41.47
CA GLU A 241 -38.70 16.36 42.58
C GLU A 241 -39.73 15.32 42.12
N GLU A 242 -39.96 14.33 42.97
CA GLU A 242 -40.89 13.23 42.73
C GLU A 242 -42.32 13.79 42.58
N GLU A 243 -42.86 13.75 41.37
CA GLU A 243 -44.31 13.65 41.17
C GLU A 243 -44.56 12.46 40.23
N GLY A 244 -45.37 11.55 40.74
CA GLY A 244 -45.56 10.23 40.16
C GLY A 244 -46.56 10.19 39.01
N GLU A 245 -46.92 8.94 38.75
CA GLU A 245 -48.05 8.44 37.97
C GLU A 245 -47.85 8.25 36.46
N GLU A 246 -47.64 6.97 36.19
CA GLU A 246 -48.46 6.12 35.31
C GLU A 246 -48.43 6.29 33.78
N SER A 247 -48.51 5.09 33.23
CA SER A 247 -48.40 4.64 31.85
C SER A 247 -49.59 5.01 30.95
N ASP A 248 -49.21 5.14 29.68
CA ASP A 248 -49.86 4.55 28.52
C ASP A 248 -50.96 5.30 27.72
N THR A 249 -50.66 5.32 26.41
CA THR A 249 -51.54 5.31 25.22
C THR A 249 -52.08 6.62 24.61
N ALA A 250 -51.45 6.96 23.48
CA ALA A 250 -52.03 7.07 22.13
C ALA A 250 -52.96 8.25 21.73
N THR A 251 -52.48 8.91 20.66
CA THR A 251 -53.21 9.51 19.53
C THR A 251 -53.75 10.93 19.67
N SER A 252 -53.12 11.87 18.95
CA SER A 252 -53.69 12.74 17.90
C SER A 252 -52.95 14.09 17.81
N ALA A 253 -52.57 14.48 16.59
CA ALA A 253 -52.05 15.81 16.25
C ALA A 253 -53.23 16.75 15.88
N PRO A 254 -53.02 18.04 15.55
CA PRO A 254 -51.99 19.01 15.96
C PRO A 254 -52.62 20.34 16.49
N ALA A 255 -51.91 21.11 17.32
CA ALA A 255 -52.20 22.53 17.48
C ALA A 255 -50.96 23.31 17.96
N ASP A 256 -50.80 24.49 17.38
CA ASP A 256 -49.70 25.43 17.59
C ASP A 256 -49.36 25.71 19.06
N GLY A 257 -48.08 25.52 19.38
CA GLY A 257 -47.46 26.00 20.59
C GLY A 257 -45.97 26.08 20.36
N GLN A 258 -45.43 27.31 20.36
CA GLN A 258 -44.01 27.59 20.27
C GLN A 258 -43.27 26.88 21.43
N ALA A 259 -42.80 25.67 21.17
CA ALA A 259 -41.82 25.01 22.01
C ALA A 259 -40.49 25.73 21.80
N ALA A 260 -40.08 26.53 22.79
CA ALA A 260 -38.73 27.02 22.91
C ALA A 260 -37.77 25.84 22.66
N ALA A 261 -36.83 26.02 21.73
CA ALA A 261 -35.84 25.02 21.41
C ALA A 261 -35.22 24.47 22.71
N PRO A 262 -35.14 23.15 22.90
CA PRO A 262 -34.46 22.60 24.06
C PRO A 262 -33.04 23.19 24.06
N ALA A 263 -32.67 23.81 25.19
CA ALA A 263 -31.35 24.40 25.36
C ALA A 263 -30.30 23.38 24.90
N PRO A 264 -29.31 23.79 24.09
CA PRO A 264 -28.33 22.87 23.53
C PRO A 264 -27.69 22.09 24.67
N ALA A 265 -27.73 20.75 24.57
CA ALA A 265 -27.12 19.89 25.57
C ALA A 265 -25.69 20.35 25.81
N PRO A 266 -25.25 20.54 27.08
CA PRO A 266 -23.93 21.07 27.36
C PRO A 266 -22.88 20.17 26.69
N GLN A 267 -22.06 20.78 25.85
CA GLN A 267 -21.00 20.07 25.18
C GLN A 267 -19.84 19.91 26.18
N PHE A 268 -19.57 18.67 26.56
CA PHE A 268 -18.48 18.35 27.47
C PHE A 268 -17.18 18.11 26.70
N GLU A 269 -16.08 18.63 27.24
CA GLU A 269 -14.73 18.51 26.69
C GLU A 269 -13.78 17.98 27.76
N ILE A 270 -12.85 17.09 27.43
CA ILE A 270 -11.89 16.54 28.41
C ILE A 270 -10.67 17.46 28.47
N ALA A 271 -10.28 17.89 29.67
CA ALA A 271 -9.12 18.76 29.85
C ALA A 271 -7.80 18.08 29.43
N GLU A 272 -7.02 18.76 28.60
CA GLU A 272 -5.72 18.26 28.14
C GLU A 272 -4.68 18.17 29.27
N CYS A 273 -4.78 19.02 30.29
CA CYS A 273 -3.81 19.13 31.37
C CYS A 273 -3.84 17.97 32.38
N CYS A 274 -4.95 17.26 32.52
CA CYS A 274 -5.09 16.18 33.51
C CYS A 274 -5.71 14.88 32.97
N LYS A 275 -6.24 14.92 31.73
CA LYS A 275 -6.75 13.77 30.95
C LYS A 275 -7.53 12.77 31.81
N PRO A 276 -8.61 13.20 32.48
CA PRO A 276 -9.42 12.31 33.30
C PRO A 276 -9.99 11.15 32.47
N ILE A 277 -10.02 9.95 33.05
CA ILE A 277 -10.61 8.73 32.46
C ILE A 277 -11.78 8.24 33.35
N PRO A 278 -12.65 7.36 32.85
CA PRO A 278 -13.74 6.80 33.66
C PRO A 278 -13.25 6.24 34.98
N GLY A 279 -13.93 6.62 36.06
CA GLY A 279 -13.57 6.27 37.43
C GLY A 279 -12.69 7.33 38.13
N ASP A 280 -12.05 8.25 37.40
CA ASP A 280 -11.43 9.42 38.03
C ASP A 280 -12.53 10.34 38.60
N LYS A 281 -12.30 10.90 39.79
CA LYS A 281 -13.14 11.97 40.36
C LYS A 281 -12.94 13.24 39.53
N VAL A 282 -14.02 13.78 38.97
CA VAL A 282 -13.97 14.90 38.02
C VAL A 282 -14.79 16.10 38.47
N VAL A 283 -14.38 17.27 37.99
CA VAL A 283 -15.04 18.57 38.20
C VAL A 283 -15.08 19.29 36.86
N GLY A 284 -16.20 19.94 36.56
CA GLY A 284 -16.37 20.71 35.33
C GLY A 284 -16.05 22.19 35.53
N TYR A 285 -15.41 22.79 34.55
CA TYR A 285 -15.25 24.23 34.40
C TYR A 285 -15.99 24.67 33.15
N ARG A 286 -16.96 25.57 33.27
CA ARG A 286 -17.68 26.15 32.14
C ARG A 286 -16.86 27.29 31.55
N ASP A 287 -16.30 27.09 30.37
CA ASP A 287 -15.53 28.12 29.69
C ASP A 287 -16.46 29.28 29.26
N PRO A 288 -16.23 30.53 29.70
CA PRO A 288 -17.03 31.69 29.32
C PRO A 288 -17.02 32.01 27.82
N ALA A 289 -15.93 31.67 27.11
CA ALA A 289 -15.76 32.01 25.71
C ALA A 289 -16.53 31.05 24.79
N THR A 290 -16.50 29.75 25.13
CA THR A 290 -17.10 28.69 24.30
C THR A 290 -18.43 28.16 24.84
N GLY A 291 -18.72 28.36 26.13
CA GLY A 291 -19.86 27.77 26.83
C GLY A 291 -19.70 26.28 27.15
N ASN A 292 -18.61 25.65 26.73
CA ASN A 292 -18.34 24.23 26.93
C ASN A 292 -17.98 23.92 28.38
N ILE A 293 -18.32 22.72 28.85
CA ILE A 293 -17.90 22.22 30.16
C ILE A 293 -16.62 21.41 29.98
N VAL A 294 -15.49 22.01 30.35
CA VAL A 294 -14.18 21.36 30.38
C VAL A 294 -14.05 20.54 31.65
N VAL A 295 -13.86 19.23 31.51
CA VAL A 295 -13.85 18.25 32.60
C VAL A 295 -12.41 18.02 33.04
N HIS A 296 -12.12 18.38 34.28
CA HIS A 296 -10.83 18.19 34.94
C HIS A 296 -10.90 17.10 36.01
N LYS A 297 -9.75 16.54 36.41
CA LYS A 297 -9.64 15.80 37.67
C LYS A 297 -9.86 16.74 38.85
N ALA A 298 -10.50 16.26 39.91
CA ALA A 298 -10.73 17.03 41.13
C ALA A 298 -9.43 17.57 41.78
N ALA A 299 -8.29 16.88 41.59
CA ALA A 299 -6.98 17.27 42.12
C ALA A 299 -6.09 17.99 41.08
N CYS A 300 -6.66 18.59 40.03
CA CYS A 300 -5.90 19.26 38.98
C CYS A 300 -5.45 20.68 39.40
N ASP A 301 -4.17 21.00 39.25
CA ASP A 301 -3.64 22.33 39.61
C ASP A 301 -4.21 23.45 38.74
N GLU A 302 -4.41 23.20 37.45
CA GLU A 302 -5.04 24.18 36.55
C GLU A 302 -6.50 24.42 36.94
N LEU A 303 -7.22 23.37 37.38
CA LEU A 303 -8.56 23.53 37.91
C LEU A 303 -8.55 24.39 39.18
N ASN A 304 -7.56 24.22 40.07
CA ASN A 304 -7.44 25.05 41.27
C ASN A 304 -7.21 26.53 40.90
N ARG A 305 -6.38 26.80 39.89
CA ARG A 305 -6.17 28.15 39.36
C ARG A 305 -7.46 28.75 38.80
N LEU A 306 -8.18 27.99 37.98
CA LEU A 306 -9.46 28.40 37.39
C LEU A 306 -10.55 28.59 38.46
N ALA A 307 -10.59 27.76 39.48
CA ALA A 307 -11.54 27.88 40.59
C ALA A 307 -11.26 29.13 41.44
N ALA A 308 -9.98 29.49 41.65
CA ALA A 308 -9.60 30.70 42.37
C ALA A 308 -9.97 31.98 41.60
N GLN A 309 -9.78 31.99 40.29
CA GLN A 309 -10.02 33.18 39.45
C GLN A 309 -11.48 33.30 38.97
N TYR A 310 -12.13 32.18 38.70
CA TYR A 310 -13.42 32.08 38.04
C TYR A 310 -14.37 31.09 38.75
N GLY A 311 -14.42 31.13 40.08
CA GLY A 311 -15.18 30.17 40.89
C GLY A 311 -16.68 30.05 40.55
N LYS A 312 -17.29 31.08 39.95
CA LYS A 312 -18.69 31.05 39.48
C LYS A 312 -18.91 30.11 38.29
N ASN A 313 -17.86 29.80 37.55
CA ASN A 313 -17.90 28.98 36.34
C ASN A 313 -17.62 27.50 36.63
N ILE A 314 -17.28 27.15 37.87
CA ILE A 314 -17.15 25.78 38.30
C ILE A 314 -18.54 25.15 38.37
N VAL A 315 -18.71 24.03 37.67
CA VAL A 315 -19.94 23.24 37.69
C VAL A 315 -20.08 22.63 39.08
N LYS A 316 -21.11 23.07 39.81
CA LYS A 316 -21.38 22.61 41.19
C LYS A 316 -22.01 21.23 41.25
N GLU A 317 -22.63 20.80 40.15
CA GLU A 317 -23.32 19.53 40.07
C GLU A 317 -22.31 18.40 39.80
N GLU A 318 -22.57 17.23 40.40
CA GLU A 318 -21.68 16.08 40.23
C GLU A 318 -21.74 15.57 38.79
N ILE A 319 -20.58 15.61 38.12
CA ILE A 319 -20.41 15.11 36.77
C ILE A 319 -20.15 13.60 36.84
N LYS A 320 -21.08 12.80 36.31
CA LYS A 320 -20.96 11.34 36.27
C LYS A 320 -20.57 10.83 34.89
N TRP A 321 -19.73 9.80 34.89
CA TRP A 321 -19.37 9.05 33.69
C TRP A 321 -20.50 8.09 33.31
N SER A 322 -20.89 8.05 32.03
CA SER A 322 -21.85 7.06 31.52
C SER A 322 -21.24 5.65 31.49
N GLN A 323 -22.03 4.64 31.86
CA GLN A 323 -21.56 3.25 32.07
C GLN A 323 -21.59 2.35 30.81
N HIS A 324 -21.56 2.90 29.60
CA HIS A 324 -21.73 2.05 28.40
C HIS A 324 -20.42 1.51 27.79
N LYS A 325 -20.34 0.17 27.78
CA LYS A 325 -19.53 -0.77 26.98
C LYS A 325 -18.04 -0.44 26.76
N ALA A 326 -17.22 -1.05 27.63
CA ALA A 326 -15.81 -1.45 27.49
C ALA A 326 -15.06 -0.92 26.26
N MET A 327 -14.54 0.29 26.38
CA MET A 327 -13.56 0.88 25.48
C MET A 327 -12.27 1.06 26.27
N SER A 328 -11.14 0.64 25.71
CA SER A 328 -9.85 0.76 26.40
C SER A 328 -9.18 2.10 26.09
N TYR A 329 -8.79 2.83 27.13
CA TYR A 329 -8.13 4.14 27.12
C TYR A 329 -6.62 3.99 27.14
N LEU A 330 -5.93 4.77 26.31
CA LEU A 330 -4.48 4.80 26.35
C LEU A 330 -4.01 5.63 27.54
N VAL A 331 -3.20 5.01 28.40
CA VAL A 331 -2.56 5.67 29.54
C VAL A 331 -1.06 5.37 29.50
N THR A 332 -0.25 6.37 29.82
CA THR A 332 1.20 6.21 29.97
C THR A 332 1.55 6.16 31.46
N VAL A 333 2.32 5.16 31.84
CA VAL A 333 2.83 4.94 33.19
C VAL A 333 4.35 5.07 33.15
N GLU A 334 4.89 5.96 33.97
CA GLU A 334 6.31 6.12 34.23
C GLU A 334 6.75 5.11 35.31
N LEU A 335 7.91 4.50 35.08
CA LEU A 335 8.53 3.48 35.92
C LEU A 335 9.98 3.88 36.19
N ARG A 336 10.42 3.69 37.43
CA ARG A 336 11.82 3.86 37.83
C ARG A 336 12.20 2.85 38.90
N GLY A 337 13.45 2.39 38.85
CA GLY A 337 14.02 1.56 39.89
C GLY A 337 15.38 0.98 39.49
N ILE A 338 15.73 -0.17 40.06
CA ILE A 338 17.01 -0.85 39.88
C ILE A 338 16.88 -1.88 38.75
N ASP A 339 17.75 -1.78 37.75
CA ASP A 339 17.78 -2.72 36.63
C ASP A 339 18.30 -4.09 37.09
N ARG A 340 17.65 -5.13 36.58
CA ARG A 340 18.08 -6.51 36.78
C ARG A 340 17.71 -7.36 35.58
N MET A 341 18.44 -8.46 35.44
CA MET A 341 18.12 -9.47 34.45
C MET A 341 16.66 -9.93 34.59
N GLY A 342 15.93 -9.89 33.47
CA GLY A 342 14.54 -10.33 33.38
C GLY A 342 13.48 -9.28 33.73
N LEU A 343 13.84 -8.04 34.10
CA LEU A 343 12.87 -6.99 34.44
C LEU A 343 11.83 -6.75 33.34
N LEU A 344 12.27 -6.63 32.08
CA LEU A 344 11.38 -6.44 30.92
C LEU A 344 10.38 -7.60 30.73
N LEU A 345 10.83 -8.83 30.99
CA LEU A 345 9.96 -10.00 30.90
C LEU A 345 8.90 -10.00 31.99
N ASP A 346 9.28 -9.63 33.22
CA ASP A 346 8.35 -9.53 34.34
C ASP A 346 7.32 -8.42 34.12
N LEU A 347 7.73 -7.27 33.58
CA LEU A 347 6.84 -6.19 33.15
C LEU A 347 5.82 -6.67 32.11
N ALA A 348 6.28 -7.35 31.06
CA ALA A 348 5.41 -7.88 30.01
C ALA A 348 4.43 -8.94 30.54
N LYS A 349 4.88 -9.82 31.45
CA LYS A 349 4.02 -10.83 32.08
C LYS A 349 2.91 -10.22 32.93
N VAL A 350 3.21 -9.20 33.73
CA VAL A 350 2.19 -8.54 34.55
C VAL A 350 1.14 -7.86 33.68
N VAL A 351 1.54 -7.09 32.66
CA VAL A 351 0.59 -6.32 31.86
C VAL A 351 -0.22 -7.22 30.92
N SER A 352 0.45 -8.10 30.16
CA SER A 352 -0.20 -8.93 29.15
C SER A 352 -0.79 -10.22 29.72
N GLY A 353 -0.10 -10.87 30.67
CA GLY A 353 -0.53 -12.15 31.24
C GLY A 353 -1.65 -11.99 32.26
N ASP A 354 -1.45 -11.17 33.28
CA ASP A 354 -2.38 -11.09 34.41
C ASP A 354 -3.65 -10.28 34.10
N PHE A 355 -3.54 -9.25 33.27
CA PHE A 355 -4.64 -8.32 33.00
C PHE A 355 -5.16 -8.36 31.56
N SER A 356 -4.50 -9.13 30.67
CA SER A 356 -4.84 -9.16 29.24
C SER A 356 -4.91 -7.76 28.62
N ILE A 357 -4.03 -6.86 29.05
CA ILE A 357 -3.97 -5.48 28.59
C ILE A 357 -3.00 -5.37 27.43
N ASN A 358 -3.41 -4.67 26.37
CA ASN A 358 -2.55 -4.41 25.23
C ASN A 358 -1.57 -3.27 25.53
N ILE A 359 -0.27 -3.52 25.33
CA ILE A 359 0.79 -2.52 25.42
C ILE A 359 0.96 -1.86 24.06
N ARG A 360 0.84 -0.53 24.01
CA ARG A 360 1.06 0.27 22.80
C ARG A 360 2.55 0.56 22.58
N GLU A 361 3.25 0.90 23.65
CA GLU A 361 4.62 1.39 23.59
C GLU A 361 5.34 1.11 24.90
N VAL A 362 6.62 0.75 24.81
CA VAL A 362 7.54 0.60 25.95
C VAL A 362 8.83 1.29 25.57
N ASN A 363 9.26 2.22 26.41
CA ASN A 363 10.56 2.85 26.29
C ASN A 363 11.23 2.77 27.66
N ILE A 364 12.34 2.05 27.73
CA ILE A 364 13.09 1.81 28.95
C ILE A 364 14.56 2.04 28.62
N GLN A 365 15.22 2.82 29.47
CA GLN A 365 16.63 3.14 29.39
C GLN A 365 17.25 2.76 30.73
N SER A 366 18.47 2.23 30.70
CA SER A 366 19.22 1.94 31.93
C SER A 366 20.60 2.56 31.86
N HIS A 367 21.01 3.14 32.99
CA HIS A 367 22.33 3.71 33.21
C HIS A 367 22.75 3.44 34.66
N ASP A 368 23.99 2.98 34.87
CA ASP A 368 24.56 2.70 36.19
C ASP A 368 23.71 1.78 37.09
N GLY A 369 23.00 0.82 36.48
CA GLY A 369 22.15 -0.14 37.21
C GLY A 369 20.80 0.43 37.67
N ILE A 370 20.47 1.66 37.29
CA ILE A 370 19.14 2.27 37.47
C ILE A 370 18.43 2.22 36.12
N PHE A 371 17.15 1.87 36.11
CA PHE A 371 16.31 1.98 34.91
C PHE A 371 15.26 3.07 35.10
N GLU A 372 15.00 3.78 34.02
CA GLU A 372 13.94 4.76 33.89
C GLU A 372 13.20 4.48 32.57
N GLY A 373 11.89 4.59 32.60
CA GLY A 373 11.11 4.33 31.40
C GLY A 373 9.64 4.60 31.54
N ASN A 374 8.93 4.47 30.43
CA ASN A 374 7.51 4.68 30.32
C ASN A 374 6.86 3.57 29.48
N ILE A 375 5.69 3.13 29.95
CA ILE A 375 4.86 2.12 29.30
C ILE A 375 3.52 2.76 28.98
N SER A 376 3.13 2.75 27.71
CA SER A 376 1.80 3.17 27.28
C SER A 376 0.92 1.95 27.06
N LEU A 377 -0.18 1.84 27.82
CA LEU A 377 -1.07 0.67 27.85
C LEU A 377 -2.55 1.06 27.74
N TYR A 378 -3.38 0.11 27.29
CA TYR A 378 -4.81 0.30 27.07
C TYR A 378 -5.66 -0.23 28.24
N VAL A 379 -6.12 0.66 29.13
CA VAL A 379 -6.90 0.31 30.35
C VAL A 379 -8.40 0.58 30.17
N LYS A 380 -9.26 -0.19 30.83
CA LYS A 380 -10.73 0.01 30.74
C LYS A 380 -11.21 1.22 31.55
N ASP A 381 -10.60 1.46 32.71
CA ASP A 381 -10.99 2.46 33.69
C ASP A 381 -9.81 2.77 34.63
N ALA A 382 -10.01 3.75 35.52
CA ALA A 382 -9.02 4.12 36.54
C ALA A 382 -8.74 2.99 37.55
N GLU A 383 -9.73 2.14 37.83
CA GLU A 383 -9.59 1.02 38.78
C GLU A 383 -8.67 -0.06 38.23
N GLY A 384 -8.86 -0.47 36.99
CA GLY A 384 -7.99 -1.40 36.28
C GLY A 384 -6.57 -0.87 36.11
N LEU A 385 -6.41 0.44 35.88
CA LEU A 385 -5.09 1.07 35.86
C LEU A 385 -4.40 0.97 37.23
N HIS A 386 -5.11 1.30 38.33
CA HIS A 386 -4.55 1.18 39.67
C HIS A 386 -4.14 -0.25 39.99
N ALA A 387 -4.98 -1.23 39.66
CA ALA A 387 -4.65 -2.64 39.87
C ALA A 387 -3.37 -3.07 39.12
N VAL A 388 -3.18 -2.59 37.88
CA VAL A 388 -1.94 -2.81 37.12
C VAL A 388 -0.76 -2.13 37.79
N MET A 389 -0.87 -0.85 38.15
CA MET A 389 0.20 -0.10 38.79
C MET A 389 0.64 -0.76 40.11
N ASP A 390 -0.29 -1.27 40.91
CA ASP A 390 0.03 -1.95 42.17
C ASP A 390 0.71 -3.30 41.96
N LYS A 391 0.37 -4.05 40.90
CA LYS A 391 1.13 -5.26 40.55
C LYS A 391 2.52 -4.93 40.02
N LEU A 392 2.66 -3.87 39.21
CA LEU A 392 3.97 -3.42 38.73
C LEU A 392 4.87 -3.05 39.90
N ARG A 393 4.37 -2.34 40.92
CA ARG A 393 5.14 -2.03 42.15
C ARG A 393 5.67 -3.26 42.90
N LYS A 394 5.04 -4.43 42.74
CA LYS A 394 5.48 -5.68 43.39
C LYS A 394 6.62 -6.37 42.64
N ILE A 395 6.93 -5.97 41.41
CA ILE A 395 8.05 -6.51 40.67
C ILE A 395 9.34 -6.09 41.36
N LYS A 396 10.15 -7.06 41.78
CA LYS A 396 11.47 -6.81 42.38
C LYS A 396 12.30 -5.90 41.46
N GLY A 397 12.81 -4.79 41.98
CA GLY A 397 13.57 -3.79 41.22
C GLY A 397 12.77 -2.54 40.89
N ILE A 398 11.43 -2.54 40.95
CA ILE A 398 10.63 -1.33 40.72
C ILE A 398 10.48 -0.55 42.02
N GLU A 399 10.87 0.73 42.00
CA GLU A 399 10.74 1.63 43.16
C GLU A 399 9.55 2.56 43.03
N THR A 400 9.34 3.12 41.83
CA THR A 400 8.25 4.07 41.60
C THR A 400 7.46 3.72 40.34
N VAL A 401 6.14 3.89 40.45
CA VAL A 401 5.17 3.71 39.38
C VAL A 401 4.19 4.88 39.46
N LYS A 402 4.21 5.74 38.44
CA LYS A 402 3.38 6.95 38.38
C LYS A 402 2.65 7.02 37.05
N ARG A 403 1.41 7.49 37.07
CA ARG A 403 0.70 7.82 35.84
C ARG A 403 1.30 9.13 35.29
N LEU A 404 1.81 9.10 34.07
CA LEU A 404 2.34 10.29 33.42
C LEU A 404 1.15 11.18 33.01
N ILE A 405 1.15 12.42 33.50
CA ILE A 405 0.18 13.45 33.13
C ILE A 405 0.95 14.42 32.24
N ASN A 406 0.93 14.16 30.92
CA ASN A 406 1.53 15.07 29.93
C ASN A 406 0.69 16.31 29.74
#